data_AF-A0A953X7I1-F1
#
_entry.id   AF-A0A953X7I1-F1
#
_cell.length_a   1.000
_cell.length_b   1.000
_cell.length_c   1.000
_cell.angle_alpha   90.00
_cell.angle_beta   90.00
_cell.angle_gamma   90.00
#
_symmetry.space_group_name_H-M   'P 1'
#
loop_
_entity.id
_entity.type
_entity.pdbx_description
1 polymer ?
#
loop_
_entity_poly.entity_id
_entity_poly.type
_entity_poly.pdbx_seq_one_letter_code
_entity_poly.pdbx_strand_id
1 'polypeptide(L)'
;MAFDAALASAEKTVATPRKWRRFKVDLWATDINTTELGILVHTRHEAASDQFTKDMEIIGQIRDGRERTGLIAYRKELWKDGKDMKRRLVLKLFSEGMHWKGTLELMMGRSLQLSVGAKGVPVSAYSLNLARQDQMVQLERSAQKWP
;
A
#
# COMPACT_ATOMS: atom_id res chain seq x y z
N MET A 1 -15.82 -22.10 -54.07
CA MET A 1 -16.41 -21.63 -52.81
C MET A 1 -15.33 -20.83 -52.08
N ALA A 2 -15.26 -19.52 -52.33
CA ALA A 2 -14.28 -18.63 -51.74
C ALA A 2 -14.83 -18.08 -50.41
N PHE A 3 -14.08 -18.24 -49.33
CA PHE A 3 -14.32 -17.54 -48.07
C PHE A 3 -13.21 -16.50 -47.89
N ASP A 4 -13.36 -15.36 -48.56
CA ASP A 4 -12.62 -14.14 -48.24
C ASP A 4 -13.18 -13.58 -46.93
N ALA A 5 -12.68 -14.10 -45.81
CA ALA A 5 -12.88 -13.49 -44.51
C ALA A 5 -12.02 -12.23 -44.44
N ALA A 6 -12.61 -11.10 -44.80
CA ALA A 6 -12.07 -9.78 -44.53
C ALA A 6 -11.73 -9.67 -43.03
N LEU A 7 -10.45 -9.78 -42.69
CA LEU A 7 -9.93 -9.35 -41.39
C LEU A 7 -10.20 -7.85 -41.31
N ALA A 8 -11.29 -7.48 -40.65
CA ALA A 8 -11.55 -6.13 -40.23
C ALA A 8 -10.30 -5.63 -39.48
N SER A 9 -9.62 -4.65 -40.09
CA SER A 9 -8.48 -3.96 -39.50
C SER A 9 -8.85 -3.54 -38.09
N ALA A 10 -8.25 -4.18 -37.09
CA ALA A 10 -8.46 -3.87 -35.69
C ALA A 10 -8.22 -2.37 -35.49
N GLU A 11 -9.30 -1.65 -35.17
CA GLU A 11 -9.29 -0.22 -34.96
C GLU A 11 -8.27 0.09 -33.85
N LYS A 12 -7.18 0.79 -34.20
CA LYS A 12 -6.17 1.20 -33.23
C LYS A 12 -6.84 2.13 -32.23
N THR A 13 -7.17 1.57 -31.06
CA THR A 13 -7.64 2.32 -29.91
C THR A 13 -6.57 3.35 -29.55
N VAL A 14 -6.85 4.61 -29.86
CA VAL A 14 -5.99 5.75 -29.50
C VAL A 14 -6.00 5.83 -27.98
N ALA A 15 -4.92 5.38 -27.35
CA ALA A 15 -4.80 5.37 -25.90
C ALA A 15 -4.92 6.80 -25.36
N THR A 16 -5.98 7.06 -24.59
CA THR A 16 -6.19 8.33 -23.90
C THR A 16 -4.93 8.72 -23.11
N PRO A 17 -4.45 9.97 -23.17
CA PRO A 17 -3.23 10.37 -22.47
C PRO A 17 -3.38 10.09 -20.97
N ARG A 18 -2.52 9.21 -20.45
CA ARG A 18 -2.48 8.84 -19.04
C ARG A 18 -2.16 10.09 -18.21
N LYS A 19 -3.14 10.64 -17.50
CA LYS A 19 -2.90 11.64 -16.45
C LYS A 19 -2.18 10.95 -15.29
N TRP A 20 -0.91 11.29 -15.11
CA TRP A 20 -0.10 10.82 -13.99
C TRP A 20 -0.47 11.59 -12.73
N ARG A 21 -0.82 10.88 -11.64
CA ARG A 21 -0.90 11.46 -10.30
C ARG A 21 0.46 11.34 -9.62
N ARG A 22 0.88 12.39 -8.91
CA ARG A 22 2.14 12.40 -8.15
C ARG A 22 1.82 12.40 -6.67
N PHE A 23 2.25 11.35 -5.99
CA PHE A 23 2.23 11.27 -4.54
C PHE A 23 3.62 11.60 -4.02
N LYS A 24 3.69 12.49 -3.04
CA LYS A 24 4.92 12.74 -2.27
C LYS A 24 4.81 12.00 -0.94
N VAL A 25 5.84 11.25 -0.60
CA VAL A 25 5.95 10.56 0.69
C VAL A 25 7.04 11.28 1.47
N ASP A 26 6.63 11.98 2.52
CA ASP A 26 7.55 12.67 3.42
C ASP A 26 7.80 11.74 4.62
N LEU A 27 9.01 11.20 4.72
CA LEU A 27 9.45 10.39 5.86
C LEU A 27 10.19 11.28 6.86
N TRP A 28 9.85 11.14 8.14
CA TRP A 28 10.46 11.88 9.24
C TRP A 28 11.49 11.01 9.95
N ALA A 29 12.66 11.59 10.23
CA ALA A 29 13.72 10.91 10.97
C ALA A 29 13.50 10.95 12.49
N THR A 30 12.69 11.90 12.98
CA THR A 30 12.46 12.16 14.41
C THR A 30 10.98 12.19 14.76
N ASP A 31 10.66 11.76 15.99
CA ASP A 31 9.31 11.69 16.57
C ASP A 31 8.68 13.10 16.80
N ILE A 32 9.44 14.19 16.61
CA ILE A 32 8.93 15.57 16.67
C ILE A 32 8.31 15.94 15.32
N ASN A 33 7.07 15.55 15.11
CA ASN A 33 6.31 15.94 13.92
C ASN A 33 4.98 16.61 14.31
N THR A 34 4.46 17.48 13.44
CA THR A 34 3.20 18.21 13.67
C THR A 34 1.96 17.33 13.68
N THR A 35 2.08 16.06 13.27
CA THR A 35 0.99 15.08 13.28
C THR A 35 0.89 14.36 14.63
N GLU A 36 1.99 14.23 15.37
CA GLU A 36 2.07 13.62 16.70
C GLU A 36 2.13 14.66 17.84
N LEU A 37 2.34 15.94 17.52
CA LEU A 37 2.34 17.04 18.50
C LEU A 37 0.91 17.30 19.05
N GLY A 38 0.53 16.55 20.08
CA GLY A 38 -0.61 16.87 20.93
C GLY A 38 -0.80 15.92 22.12
N ILE A 39 -1.14 16.50 23.28
CA ILE A 39 -1.49 15.77 24.49
C ILE A 39 -2.77 14.97 24.18
N LEU A 40 -2.69 13.64 24.09
CA LEU A 40 -3.79 12.69 23.75
C LEU A 40 -4.01 12.37 22.26
N VAL A 41 -3.14 12.80 21.34
CA VAL A 41 -3.28 12.44 19.91
C VAL A 41 -3.17 10.93 19.72
N HIS A 42 -2.26 10.28 20.45
CA HIS A 42 -2.10 8.83 20.42
C HIS A 42 -3.36 8.07 20.85
N THR A 43 -3.99 8.51 21.94
CA THR A 43 -5.22 7.91 22.46
C THR A 43 -6.40 8.12 21.50
N ARG A 44 -6.44 9.24 20.77
CA ARG A 44 -7.44 9.48 19.72
C ARG A 44 -7.21 8.60 18.50
N HIS A 45 -5.96 8.35 18.12
CA HIS A 45 -5.63 7.45 17.01
C HIS A 45 -5.91 5.98 17.36
N GLU A 46 -5.63 5.58 18.60
CA GLU A 46 -6.03 4.27 19.16
C GLU A 46 -7.54 4.12 19.15
N ALA A 47 -8.29 5.14 19.59
CA ALA A 47 -9.76 5.11 19.56
C ALA A 47 -10.34 5.16 18.13
N ALA A 48 -9.64 5.75 17.17
CA ALA A 48 -10.09 5.86 15.79
C ALA A 48 -9.83 4.57 14.97
N SER A 49 -8.88 3.74 15.40
CA SER A 49 -8.59 2.48 14.73
C SER A 49 -7.96 1.46 15.66
N ASP A 50 -8.64 0.33 15.82
CA ASP A 50 -8.15 -0.86 16.54
C ASP A 50 -6.80 -1.40 16.02
N GLN A 51 -6.47 -1.10 14.77
CA GLN A 51 -5.18 -1.49 14.16
C GLN A 51 -4.02 -0.57 14.54
N PHE A 52 -4.29 0.56 15.20
CA PHE A 52 -3.29 1.51 15.69
C PHE A 52 -3.09 1.28 17.20
N THR A 53 -2.07 0.50 17.52
CA THR A 53 -1.78 0.09 18.90
C THR A 53 -0.81 1.07 19.59
N LYS A 54 -0.75 1.03 20.93
CA LYS A 54 0.09 1.97 21.72
C LYS A 54 1.57 1.93 21.37
N ASP A 55 2.05 0.79 20.89
CA ASP A 55 3.43 0.55 20.45
C ASP A 55 3.73 1.09 19.04
N MET A 56 2.76 1.70 18.35
CA MET A 56 2.95 2.29 17.03
C MET A 56 3.48 3.72 17.09
N GLU A 57 4.21 4.11 16.04
CA GLU A 57 4.76 5.46 15.87
C GLU A 57 4.63 5.86 14.39
N ILE A 58 4.22 7.10 14.12
CA ILE A 58 4.00 7.64 12.78
C ILE A 58 5.33 8.19 12.25
N ILE A 59 5.81 7.59 11.17
CA ILE A 59 7.10 7.94 10.54
C ILE A 59 6.97 8.74 9.26
N GLY A 60 5.76 8.96 8.79
CA GLY A 60 5.60 9.77 7.59
C GLY A 60 4.17 10.00 7.18
N GLN A 61 4.03 10.89 6.21
CA GLN A 61 2.77 11.27 5.62
C GLN A 61 2.84 11.15 4.10
N ILE A 62 1.69 10.84 3.50
CA ILE A 62 1.51 10.82 2.06
C ILE A 62 0.72 12.07 1.68
N ARG A 63 1.23 12.82 0.71
CA ARG A 63 0.61 14.03 0.16
C ARG A 63 0.29 13.84 -1.32
N ASP A 64 -0.94 14.15 -1.70
CA ASP A 64 -1.34 14.33 -3.10
C ASP A 64 -1.45 15.84 -3.36
N GLY A 65 -0.45 16.42 -4.00
CA GLY A 65 -0.33 17.87 -4.15
C GLY A 65 -0.15 18.61 -2.81
N ARG A 66 -1.21 19.26 -2.33
CA ARG A 66 -1.25 20.01 -1.05
C ARG A 66 -2.04 19.29 0.05
N GLU A 67 -2.80 18.26 -0.29
CA GLU A 67 -3.65 17.54 0.66
C GLU A 67 -2.93 16.31 1.20
N ARG A 68 -3.06 16.09 2.51
CA ARG A 68 -2.53 14.89 3.16
C ARG A 68 -3.55 13.76 2.98
N THR A 69 -3.13 12.67 2.34
CA THR A 69 -4.03 11.58 1.94
C THR A 69 -3.82 10.29 2.75
N GLY A 70 -2.73 10.20 3.50
CA GLY A 70 -2.45 9.05 4.34
C GLY A 70 -1.27 9.25 5.29
N LEU A 71 -1.15 8.32 6.22
CA LEU A 71 -0.14 8.29 7.27
C LEU A 71 0.52 6.92 7.30
N ILE A 72 1.84 6.90 7.48
CA ILE A 72 2.63 5.68 7.57
C ILE A 72 3.09 5.56 9.02
N ALA A 73 2.76 4.44 9.64
CA ALA A 73 3.18 4.13 10.99
C ALA A 73 3.87 2.76 11.04
N TYR A 74 4.74 2.59 12.02
CA TYR A 74 5.45 1.33 12.26
C TYR A 74 5.37 0.94 13.74
N ARG A 75 5.59 -0.33 14.06
CA ARG A 75 5.62 -0.80 15.45
C ARG A 75 7.00 -0.63 16.06
N LYS A 76 7.10 0.29 17.01
CA LYS A 76 8.34 0.70 17.66
C LYS A 76 8.94 -0.43 18.49
N GLU A 77 8.14 -1.06 19.34
CA GLU A 77 8.61 -2.11 20.25
C GLU A 77 9.23 -3.29 19.49
N LEU A 78 8.58 -3.77 18.43
CA LEU A 78 9.09 -4.89 17.63
C LEU A 78 10.35 -4.56 16.82
N TRP A 79 10.58 -3.29 16.50
CA TRP A 79 11.70 -2.86 15.68
C TRP A 79 12.89 -2.36 16.50
N LYS A 80 12.65 -1.42 17.43
CA LYS A 80 13.67 -0.78 18.26
C LYS A 80 14.08 -1.66 19.45
N ASP A 81 13.13 -2.34 20.09
CA ASP A 81 13.40 -3.14 21.30
C ASP A 81 13.75 -4.61 20.99
N GLY A 82 13.52 -5.05 19.75
CA GLY A 82 13.97 -6.34 19.25
C GLY A 82 15.51 -6.43 19.26
N LYS A 83 16.06 -7.51 19.82
CA LYS A 83 17.49 -7.85 19.72
C LYS A 83 17.73 -8.83 18.57
N ASP A 84 18.83 -8.63 17.86
CA ASP A 84 19.33 -9.50 16.79
C ASP A 84 18.27 -9.83 15.73
N MET A 85 18.09 -11.12 15.41
CA MET A 85 17.16 -11.64 14.41
C MET A 85 15.69 -11.63 14.84
N LYS A 86 15.37 -11.13 16.05
CA LYS A 86 13.98 -10.98 16.52
C LYS A 86 13.35 -9.65 16.10
N ARG A 87 14.14 -8.74 15.52
CA ARG A 87 13.62 -7.46 15.00
C ARG A 87 12.63 -7.71 13.88
N ARG A 88 11.44 -7.16 14.02
CA ARG A 88 10.36 -7.29 13.03
C ARG A 88 9.86 -5.91 12.62
N LEU A 89 9.99 -5.62 11.32
CA LEU A 89 9.53 -4.36 10.74
C LEU A 89 8.06 -4.48 10.30
N VAL A 90 7.16 -4.04 11.17
CA VAL A 90 5.74 -3.97 10.85
C VAL A 90 5.40 -2.54 10.42
N LEU A 91 5.12 -2.34 9.14
CA LEU A 91 4.73 -1.04 8.55
C LEU A 91 3.27 -1.07 8.13
N LYS A 92 2.46 -0.13 8.64
CA LYS A 92 1.05 0.02 8.30
C LYS A 92 0.77 1.37 7.66
N LEU A 93 -0.15 1.37 6.70
CA LEU A 93 -0.68 2.56 6.06
C LEU A 93 -2.06 2.85 6.63
N PHE A 94 -2.30 4.11 6.95
CA PHE A 94 -3.59 4.63 7.42
C PHE A 94 -4.10 5.74 6.51
N SER A 95 -5.42 5.92 6.47
CA SER A 95 -6.06 7.10 5.89
C SER A 95 -5.81 8.33 6.77
N GLU A 96 -6.18 9.52 6.29
CA GLU A 96 -6.19 10.71 7.14
C GLU A 96 -7.12 10.55 8.36
N GLY A 97 -8.27 9.89 8.19
CA GLY A 97 -9.20 9.55 9.27
C GLY A 97 -8.77 8.35 10.12
N MET A 98 -7.51 7.92 10.05
CA MET A 98 -6.96 6.76 10.76
C MET A 98 -7.57 5.39 10.44
N HIS A 99 -8.30 5.25 9.33
CA HIS A 99 -8.73 3.93 8.88
C HIS A 99 -7.54 3.15 8.30
N TRP A 100 -7.38 1.89 8.72
CA TRP A 100 -6.33 1.01 8.22
C TRP A 100 -6.49 0.73 6.73
N LYS A 101 -5.44 1.02 5.95
CA LYS A 101 -5.33 0.82 4.50
C LYS A 101 -4.30 -0.25 4.14
N GLY A 102 -3.97 -1.17 5.04
CA GLY A 102 -3.06 -2.27 4.71
C GLY A 102 -1.68 -2.16 5.33
N THR A 103 -0.93 -3.27 5.19
CA THR A 103 0.31 -3.52 5.92
C THR A 103 1.33 -4.12 4.97
N LEU A 104 2.58 -3.69 5.06
CA LEU A 104 3.65 -4.17 4.19
C LEU A 104 3.87 -5.68 4.34
N GLU A 105 3.84 -6.19 5.58
CA GLU A 105 4.02 -7.62 5.84
C GLU A 105 2.92 -8.50 5.23
N LEU A 106 1.68 -8.01 5.17
CA LEU A 106 0.57 -8.71 4.50
C LEU A 106 0.88 -8.87 3.01
N MET A 107 1.32 -7.79 2.36
CA MET A 107 1.68 -7.80 0.94
C MET A 107 2.89 -8.71 0.67
N MET A 108 3.90 -8.69 1.53
CA MET A 108 5.06 -9.58 1.42
C MET A 108 4.67 -11.05 1.62
N GLY A 109 3.89 -11.36 2.66
CA GLY A 109 3.43 -12.72 2.93
C GLY A 109 2.59 -13.28 1.77
N ARG A 110 1.71 -12.45 1.20
CA ARG A 110 0.92 -12.80 0.03
C ARG A 110 1.78 -13.02 -1.21
N SER A 111 2.74 -12.13 -1.47
CA SER A 111 3.71 -12.26 -2.56
C SER A 111 4.51 -13.56 -2.44
N LEU A 112 4.94 -13.91 -1.24
CA LEU A 112 5.66 -15.16 -0.97
C LEU A 112 4.76 -16.39 -1.20
N GLN A 113 3.53 -16.38 -0.67
CA GLN A 113 2.55 -17.44 -0.88
C GLN A 113 2.32 -17.70 -2.38
N LEU A 114 2.10 -16.65 -3.16
CA LEU A 114 1.86 -16.75 -4.60
C LEU A 114 3.10 -17.23 -5.34
N SER A 115 4.29 -16.77 -4.94
CA SER A 115 5.54 -17.18 -5.57
C SER A 115 5.84 -18.66 -5.33
N VAL A 116 5.54 -19.17 -4.13
CA VAL A 116 5.64 -20.60 -3.82
C VAL A 116 4.63 -21.40 -4.64
N GLY A 117 3.37 -20.95 -4.71
CA GLY A 117 2.33 -21.58 -5.55
C GLY A 117 2.68 -21.57 -7.04
N ALA A 118 3.45 -20.59 -7.49
CA ALA A 118 3.94 -20.44 -8.86
C ALA A 118 5.26 -21.17 -9.14
N LYS A 119 5.62 -22.20 -8.37
CA LYS A 119 6.86 -22.99 -8.53
C LYS A 119 8.13 -22.15 -8.47
N GLY A 120 8.14 -21.11 -7.62
CA GLY A 120 9.30 -20.24 -7.42
C GLY A 120 9.37 -19.03 -8.36
N VAL A 121 8.38 -18.82 -9.23
CA VAL A 121 8.31 -17.59 -10.03
C VAL A 121 7.92 -16.41 -9.11
N PRO A 122 8.69 -15.31 -9.09
CA PRO A 122 8.37 -14.18 -8.22
C PRO A 122 7.08 -13.48 -8.65
N VAL A 123 6.08 -13.52 -7.77
CA VAL A 123 4.77 -12.89 -7.96
C VAL A 123 4.63 -11.71 -7.01
N SER A 124 4.55 -10.50 -7.57
CA SER A 124 4.30 -9.28 -6.80
C SER A 124 2.81 -9.15 -6.45
N ALA A 125 2.52 -8.87 -5.18
CA ALA A 125 1.19 -8.50 -4.68
C ALA A 125 1.16 -7.04 -4.24
N TYR A 126 0.08 -6.35 -4.55
CA TYR A 126 -0.13 -4.93 -4.27
C TYR A 126 -1.48 -4.72 -3.58
N SER A 127 -1.52 -3.78 -2.65
CA SER A 127 -2.76 -3.28 -2.08
C SER A 127 -3.03 -1.89 -2.63
N LEU A 128 -4.14 -1.72 -3.34
CA LEU A 128 -4.45 -0.51 -4.09
C LEU A 128 -5.76 0.10 -3.62
N ASN A 129 -5.79 1.43 -3.60
CA ASN A 129 -7.01 2.21 -3.42
C ASN A 129 -7.38 2.81 -4.78
N LEU A 130 -8.55 2.46 -5.30
CA LEU A 130 -9.05 2.94 -6.58
C LEU A 130 -9.83 4.23 -6.39
N ALA A 131 -9.62 5.23 -7.26
CA ALA A 131 -10.19 6.56 -7.09
C ALA A 131 -11.73 6.65 -7.00
N ARG A 132 -12.46 5.58 -7.32
CA ARG A 132 -13.93 5.53 -7.30
C ARG A 132 -14.48 4.54 -6.26
N GLN A 133 -13.61 3.89 -5.49
CA GLN A 133 -14.01 2.87 -4.53
C GLN A 133 -13.30 3.10 -3.21
N ASP A 134 -14.07 3.13 -2.11
CA ASP A 134 -13.51 3.21 -0.75
C ASP A 134 -12.92 1.87 -0.29
N GLN A 135 -13.14 0.82 -1.07
CA GLN A 135 -12.61 -0.51 -0.81
C GLN A 135 -11.17 -0.63 -1.29
N MET A 136 -10.39 -1.34 -0.48
CA MET A 136 -9.04 -1.70 -0.82
C MET A 136 -9.02 -2.96 -1.66
N VAL A 137 -8.40 -2.89 -2.84
CA VAL A 137 -8.32 -4.00 -3.78
C VAL A 137 -6.93 -4.63 -3.70
N GLN A 138 -6.88 -5.95 -3.54
CA GLN A 138 -5.63 -6.70 -3.68
C GLN A 138 -5.41 -6.99 -5.17
N LEU A 139 -4.32 -6.48 -5.72
CA LEU A 139 -3.89 -6.74 -7.09
C LEU A 139 -2.69 -7.68 -7.07
N GLU A 140 -2.81 -8.80 -7.77
CA GLU A 140 -1.79 -9.82 -7.85
C GLU A 140 -1.33 -9.96 -9.30
N ARG A 141 -0.01 -10.02 -9.52
CA ARG A 141 0.51 -10.29 -10.85
C ARG A 141 0.34 -11.78 -11.17
N SER A 142 -0.23 -12.11 -12.33
CA SER A 142 -0.24 -13.50 -12.79
C SER A 142 1.19 -14.02 -12.99
N ALA A 143 1.47 -15.22 -12.48
CA ALA A 143 2.77 -15.88 -12.64
C ALA A 143 3.05 -16.29 -14.09
N GLN A 144 2.01 -16.76 -14.78
CA GLN A 144 2.09 -17.17 -16.18
C GLN A 144 1.31 -16.18 -17.04
N LYS A 145 1.92 -15.75 -18.15
CA LYS A 145 1.17 -15.04 -19.18
C LYS A 145 0.27 -16.06 -19.86
N TRP A 146 -0.99 -15.68 -20.06
CA TRP A 146 -1.87 -16.41 -20.95
C TRP A 146 -1.21 -16.44 -22.36
N PRO A 147 -1.21 -17.58 -23.06
CA PRO A 147 -0.67 -17.67 -24.42
C PRO A 147 -1.39 -16.74 -25.40
#